data_AF-A0A8B3L9Y8-F1
#
_entry.id   AF-A0A8B3L9Y8-F1
#
_cell.length_a   1.000
_cell.length_b   1.000
_cell.length_c   1.000
_cell.angle_alpha   90.00
_cell.angle_beta   90.00
_cell.angle_gamma   90.00
#
_symmetry.space_group_name_H-M   'P 1'
#
loop_
_entity.id
_entity.type
_entity.pdbx_description
1 polymer ?
#
loop_
_entity_poly.entity_id
_entity_poly.type
_entity_poly.pdbx_seq_one_letter_code
_entity_poly.pdbx_strand_id
1 'polypeptide(L)'
;MASYSSRVRADIARWLQAGLIDAATADSLSRDVEANERKSLSFGSILAMMAAVLFGAAILIFVAANWDATPRLARVAALFAVILGGYVGGAVLKARDHAAIGEALWIVAAAAFGGSIALIGQMYHLSGDEASALVTWGAGTALAAVALRSNPLTVASVGIADAWLFLKGFDYYSRSEFPHAFLIMAIVLFAVSFWTRSQAARHLIILSVLFYLVLLVTNHDTLQVAIPLVVVSALLFAASVFAPDPVDRVVQLGGRLPLHALLGFLTGLAMIQFELADESTYNSGFALASVIALAGIVAAIVLAGRESRGLRWFAYLGFAFELAIIYVVTLQSMLDTAGFFLAAAVLLGILAIVIIRVEKRMKGPDAKGATA
;
A
#
# COMPACT_ATOMS: atom_id res chain seq x y z
N MET A 1 -18.45 13.74 10.13
CA MET A 1 -18.46 14.43 8.82
C MET A 1 -19.16 13.51 7.83
N ALA A 2 -20.14 14.01 7.08
CA ALA A 2 -20.90 13.21 6.12
C ALA A 2 -19.98 12.69 4.99
N SER A 3 -20.12 11.41 4.63
CA SER A 3 -19.40 10.78 3.52
C SER A 3 -19.53 11.60 2.22
N TYR A 4 -18.51 11.60 1.36
CA TYR A 4 -18.61 12.21 0.02
C TYR A 4 -19.85 11.70 -0.74
N SER A 5 -20.13 10.38 -0.67
CA SER A 5 -21.33 9.78 -1.27
C SER A 5 -22.64 10.38 -0.75
N SER A 6 -22.75 10.58 0.58
CA SER A 6 -23.93 11.16 1.19
C SER A 6 -24.15 12.63 0.79
N ARG A 7 -23.08 13.39 0.57
CA ARG A 7 -23.16 14.75 0.05
C ARG A 7 -23.62 14.76 -1.40
N VAL A 8 -23.05 13.90 -2.25
CA VAL A 8 -23.45 13.79 -3.66
C VAL A 8 -24.90 13.31 -3.79
N ARG A 9 -25.37 12.35 -2.97
CA ARG A 9 -26.79 11.94 -2.97
C ARG A 9 -27.71 13.10 -2.57
N ALA A 10 -27.31 13.92 -1.59
CA ALA A 10 -28.06 15.12 -1.22
C ALA A 10 -28.06 16.16 -2.35
N ASP A 11 -26.94 16.34 -3.05
CA ASP A 11 -26.85 17.22 -4.22
C ASP A 11 -27.72 16.72 -5.39
N ILE A 12 -27.74 15.42 -5.67
CA ILE A 12 -28.61 14.80 -6.69
C ILE A 12 -30.08 15.05 -6.35
N ALA A 13 -30.48 14.82 -5.10
CA ALA A 13 -31.85 15.08 -4.64
C ALA A 13 -32.23 16.56 -4.79
N ARG A 14 -31.30 17.47 -4.44
CA ARG A 14 -31.49 18.91 -4.63
C ARG A 14 -31.62 19.28 -6.11
N TRP A 15 -30.80 18.70 -7.00
CA TRP A 15 -30.86 18.97 -8.43
C TRP A 15 -32.15 18.46 -9.07
N LEU A 16 -32.66 17.30 -8.62
CA LEU A 16 -33.95 16.79 -9.03
C LEU A 16 -35.09 17.72 -8.58
N GLN A 17 -35.09 18.17 -7.32
CA GLN A 17 -36.08 19.13 -6.82
C GLN A 17 -36.02 20.49 -7.53
N ALA A 18 -34.82 20.92 -7.93
CA ALA A 18 -34.61 22.15 -8.68
C ALA A 18 -34.93 22.02 -10.19
N GLY A 19 -35.30 20.81 -10.67
CA GLY A 19 -35.59 20.55 -12.08
C GLY A 19 -34.37 20.63 -13.00
N LEU A 20 -33.15 20.58 -12.45
CA LEU A 20 -31.90 20.64 -13.22
C LEU A 20 -31.59 19.30 -13.91
N ILE A 21 -32.14 18.21 -13.38
CA ILE A 21 -32.01 16.85 -13.91
C ILE A 21 -33.37 16.14 -13.83
N ASP A 22 -33.62 15.19 -14.73
CA ASP A 22 -34.81 14.34 -14.72
C ASP A 22 -34.65 13.14 -13.78
N ALA A 23 -35.78 12.47 -13.48
CA ALA A 23 -35.80 11.33 -12.56
C ALA A 23 -34.94 10.15 -13.04
N ALA A 24 -34.87 9.90 -14.35
CA ALA A 24 -34.06 8.80 -14.88
C ALA A 24 -32.56 9.07 -14.74
N THR A 25 -32.11 10.32 -14.98
CA THR A 25 -30.72 10.73 -14.75
C THR A 25 -30.38 10.73 -13.26
N ALA A 26 -31.28 11.19 -12.39
CA ALA A 26 -31.08 11.15 -10.94
C ALA A 26 -30.89 9.72 -10.41
N ASP A 27 -31.69 8.77 -10.90
CA ASP A 27 -31.56 7.35 -10.57
C ASP A 27 -30.29 6.73 -11.13
N SER A 28 -29.89 7.11 -12.35
CA SER A 28 -28.64 6.62 -12.95
C SER A 28 -27.41 7.13 -12.18
N LEU A 29 -27.40 8.41 -11.81
CA LEU A 29 -26.33 9.00 -11.00
C LEU A 29 -26.29 8.43 -9.59
N SER A 30 -27.45 8.17 -8.98
CA SER A 30 -27.52 7.56 -7.65
C SER A 30 -26.97 6.13 -7.66
N ARG A 31 -27.32 5.35 -8.68
CA ARG A 31 -26.76 4.01 -8.91
C ARG A 31 -25.26 4.03 -9.20
N ASP A 32 -24.78 5.00 -9.97
CA ASP A 32 -23.33 5.18 -10.22
C ASP A 32 -22.59 5.53 -8.94
N VAL A 33 -23.12 6.46 -8.14
CA VAL A 33 -22.54 6.83 -6.83
C VAL A 33 -22.50 5.64 -5.88
N GLU A 34 -23.54 4.79 -5.88
CA GLU A 34 -23.62 3.59 -5.05
C GLU A 34 -22.68 2.47 -5.54
N ALA A 35 -22.52 2.31 -6.86
CA ALA A 35 -21.57 1.38 -7.46
C ALA A 35 -20.11 1.81 -7.26
N ASN A 36 -19.85 3.12 -7.31
CA ASN A 36 -18.55 3.74 -7.07
C ASN A 36 -18.33 4.13 -5.60
N GLU A 37 -19.30 3.80 -4.72
CA GLU A 37 -19.18 4.05 -3.29
C GLU A 37 -18.08 3.16 -2.74
N ARG A 38 -16.87 3.72 -2.68
CA ARG A 38 -15.75 3.12 -1.96
C ARG A 38 -16.19 3.03 -0.51
N LYS A 39 -16.68 1.87 -0.08
CA LYS A 39 -16.85 1.53 1.34
C LYS A 39 -15.46 1.57 1.97
N SER A 40 -15.03 2.77 2.38
CA SER A 40 -13.89 2.90 3.26
C SER A 40 -14.21 2.07 4.49
N LEU A 41 -13.24 1.27 4.94
CA LEU A 41 -13.37 0.57 6.21
C LEU A 41 -13.70 1.62 7.26
N SER A 42 -14.92 1.57 7.79
CA SER A 42 -15.32 2.50 8.85
C SER A 42 -14.33 2.33 10.01
N PHE A 43 -13.99 3.42 10.69
CA PHE A 43 -13.10 3.35 11.86
C PHE A 43 -13.60 2.31 12.88
N GLY A 44 -14.92 2.20 13.06
CA GLY A 44 -15.56 1.16 13.86
C GLY A 44 -15.27 -0.26 13.37
N SER A 45 -15.25 -0.51 12.05
CA SER A 45 -14.88 -1.82 11.50
C SER A 45 -13.41 -2.17 11.70
N ILE A 46 -12.51 -1.18 11.64
CA ILE A 46 -11.08 -1.39 11.94
C ILE A 46 -10.92 -1.73 13.42
N LEU A 47 -11.57 -0.97 14.31
CA LEU A 47 -11.54 -1.22 15.74
C LEU A 47 -12.15 -2.60 16.10
N ALA A 48 -13.24 -2.97 15.44
CA ALA A 48 -13.84 -4.30 15.60
C ALA A 48 -12.91 -5.41 15.12
N MET A 49 -12.20 -5.23 14.01
CA MET A 49 -11.20 -6.19 13.52
C MET A 49 -10.02 -6.32 14.49
N MET A 50 -9.53 -5.20 15.03
CA MET A 50 -8.46 -5.18 16.02
C MET A 50 -8.91 -5.86 17.32
N ALA A 51 -10.14 -5.60 17.78
CA ALA A 51 -10.74 -6.30 18.91
C ALA A 51 -10.89 -7.81 18.64
N ALA A 52 -11.27 -8.20 17.43
CA ALA A 52 -11.32 -9.60 17.02
C ALA A 52 -9.94 -10.25 17.12
N VAL A 53 -8.89 -9.63 16.55
CA VAL A 53 -7.52 -10.15 16.63
C VAL A 53 -7.06 -10.30 18.09
N LEU A 54 -7.29 -9.28 18.93
CA LEU A 54 -6.96 -9.33 20.36
C LEU A 54 -7.75 -10.43 21.09
N PHE A 55 -9.02 -10.62 20.75
CA PHE A 55 -9.84 -11.68 21.32
C PHE A 55 -9.35 -13.07 20.90
N GLY A 56 -8.99 -13.26 19.63
CA GLY A 56 -8.35 -14.48 19.14
C GLY A 56 -7.03 -14.78 19.85
N ALA A 57 -6.18 -13.76 20.03
CA ALA A 57 -4.94 -13.87 20.79
C ALA A 57 -5.22 -14.23 22.27
N ALA A 58 -6.22 -13.60 22.90
CA ALA A 58 -6.60 -13.91 24.28
C ALA A 58 -7.09 -15.35 24.44
N ILE A 59 -7.86 -15.88 23.49
CA ILE A 59 -8.27 -17.31 23.48
C ILE A 59 -7.03 -18.20 23.41
N LEU A 60 -6.09 -17.92 22.50
CA LEU A 60 -4.87 -18.71 22.35
C LEU A 60 -4.01 -18.68 23.61
N ILE A 61 -3.83 -17.51 24.22
CA ILE A 61 -3.09 -17.34 25.48
C ILE A 61 -3.80 -18.08 26.62
N PHE A 62 -5.13 -17.98 26.72
CA PHE A 62 -5.90 -18.69 27.74
C PHE A 62 -5.74 -20.21 27.59
N VAL A 63 -5.85 -20.74 26.36
CA VAL A 63 -5.61 -22.17 26.09
C VAL A 63 -4.17 -22.54 26.46
N ALA A 64 -3.20 -21.68 26.13
CA ALA A 64 -1.80 -21.90 26.45
C ALA A 64 -1.49 -21.80 27.95
N ALA A 65 -2.21 -20.98 28.71
CA ALA A 65 -2.03 -20.85 30.15
C ALA A 65 -2.61 -22.05 30.93
N ASN A 66 -3.63 -22.72 30.38
CA ASN A 66 -4.26 -23.90 30.98
C ASN A 66 -3.64 -25.22 30.46
N TRP A 67 -2.42 -25.16 29.92
CA TRP A 67 -1.77 -26.28 29.25
C TRP A 67 -1.64 -27.51 30.16
N ASP A 68 -1.12 -27.34 31.37
CA ASP A 68 -0.81 -28.46 32.28
C ASP A 68 -2.05 -29.24 32.74
N ALA A 69 -3.20 -28.58 32.83
CA ALA A 69 -4.44 -29.17 33.32
C ALA A 69 -5.26 -29.91 32.24
N THR A 70 -4.99 -29.68 30.95
CA THR A 70 -5.87 -30.14 29.85
C THR A 70 -5.28 -31.35 29.11
N PRO A 71 -6.01 -32.45 28.84
CA PRO A 71 -5.51 -33.58 28.04
C PRO A 71 -5.12 -33.16 26.61
N ARG A 72 -4.06 -33.75 26.04
CA ARG A 72 -3.53 -33.37 24.71
C ARG A 72 -4.59 -33.35 23.60
N LEU A 73 -5.44 -34.38 23.55
CA LEU A 73 -6.48 -34.49 22.52
C LEU A 73 -7.54 -33.39 22.65
N ALA A 74 -7.87 -33.01 23.89
CA ALA A 74 -8.82 -31.93 24.18
C ALA A 74 -8.27 -30.56 23.77
N ARG A 75 -6.96 -30.32 23.95
CA ARG A 75 -6.29 -29.09 23.46
C ARG A 75 -6.42 -28.95 21.95
N VAL A 76 -6.09 -30.02 21.21
CA VAL A 76 -6.19 -30.05 19.74
C VAL A 76 -7.64 -29.86 19.31
N ALA A 77 -8.59 -30.59 19.91
CA ALA A 77 -10.00 -30.44 19.61
C ALA A 77 -10.51 -29.00 19.85
N ALA A 78 -10.08 -28.34 20.92
CA ALA A 78 -10.43 -26.95 21.21
C ALA A 78 -9.89 -25.99 20.15
N LEU A 79 -8.63 -26.15 19.72
CA LEU A 79 -8.04 -25.34 18.65
C LEU A 79 -8.83 -25.48 17.34
N PHE A 80 -9.13 -26.72 16.94
CA PHE A 80 -9.97 -26.98 15.75
C PHE A 80 -11.39 -26.42 15.90
N ALA A 81 -11.99 -26.51 17.11
CA ALA A 81 -13.31 -25.95 17.36
C ALA A 81 -13.34 -24.42 17.24
N VAL A 82 -12.30 -23.72 17.71
CA VAL A 82 -12.17 -22.26 17.56
C VAL A 82 -12.03 -21.88 16.09
N ILE A 83 -11.17 -22.58 15.33
CA ILE A 83 -10.98 -22.32 13.90
C ILE A 83 -12.27 -22.57 13.12
N LEU A 84 -12.90 -23.73 13.33
CA LEU A 84 -14.14 -24.11 12.64
C LEU A 84 -15.29 -23.18 13.03
N GLY A 85 -15.44 -22.88 14.31
CA GLY A 85 -16.44 -21.95 14.82
C GLY A 85 -16.26 -20.54 14.26
N GLY A 86 -15.03 -20.06 14.11
CA GLY A 86 -14.74 -18.77 13.50
C GLY A 86 -15.07 -18.74 11.99
N TYR A 87 -14.66 -19.77 11.22
CA TYR A 87 -14.97 -19.81 9.79
C TYR A 87 -16.45 -20.03 9.50
N VAL A 88 -17.08 -21.03 10.13
CA VAL A 88 -18.50 -21.35 9.94
C VAL A 88 -19.38 -20.26 10.54
N GLY A 89 -19.10 -19.82 11.78
CA GLY A 89 -19.83 -18.73 12.42
C GLY A 89 -19.72 -17.44 11.62
N GLY A 90 -18.55 -17.13 11.08
CA GLY A 90 -18.37 -15.98 10.19
C GLY A 90 -19.18 -16.08 8.90
N ALA A 91 -19.25 -17.28 8.29
CA ALA A 91 -20.04 -17.51 7.09
C ALA A 91 -21.55 -17.39 7.35
N VAL A 92 -22.04 -17.95 8.46
CA VAL A 92 -23.45 -17.83 8.89
C VAL A 92 -23.82 -16.37 9.15
N LEU A 93 -22.96 -15.62 9.85
CA LEU A 93 -23.24 -14.22 10.16
C LEU A 93 -23.18 -13.33 8.92
N LYS A 94 -22.28 -13.62 7.98
CA LYS A 94 -22.25 -12.92 6.69
C LYS A 94 -23.51 -13.20 5.86
N ALA A 95 -24.09 -14.40 5.95
CA ALA A 95 -25.36 -14.73 5.31
C ALA A 95 -26.59 -14.08 5.99
N ARG A 96 -26.46 -13.64 7.25
CA ARG A 96 -27.51 -12.95 8.02
C ARG A 96 -27.34 -11.42 8.04
N ASP A 97 -26.78 -10.85 6.97
CA ASP A 97 -26.50 -9.41 6.82
C ASP A 97 -25.53 -8.77 7.84
N HIS A 98 -24.87 -9.57 8.68
CA HIS A 98 -23.84 -9.10 9.60
C HIS A 98 -22.43 -9.24 9.02
N ALA A 99 -22.23 -8.73 7.79
CA ALA A 99 -21.01 -8.92 7.02
C ALA A 99 -19.73 -8.49 7.76
N ALA A 100 -19.76 -7.37 8.49
CA ALA A 100 -18.58 -6.88 9.23
C ALA A 100 -18.15 -7.83 10.36
N ILE A 101 -19.12 -8.40 11.09
CA ILE A 101 -18.86 -9.36 12.17
C ILE A 101 -18.38 -10.70 11.57
N GLY A 102 -18.97 -11.10 10.44
CA GLY A 102 -18.54 -12.30 9.72
C GLY A 102 -17.07 -12.23 9.28
N GLU A 103 -16.66 -11.11 8.69
CA GLU A 103 -15.27 -10.86 8.31
C GLU A 103 -14.32 -10.82 9.52
N ALA A 104 -14.77 -10.24 10.64
CA ALA A 104 -13.99 -10.23 11.88
C ALA A 104 -13.76 -11.65 12.43
N LEU A 105 -14.79 -12.51 12.44
CA LEU A 105 -14.65 -13.91 12.86
C LEU A 105 -13.74 -14.71 11.96
N TRP A 106 -13.73 -14.42 10.65
CA TRP A 106 -12.78 -15.05 9.73
C TRP A 106 -11.33 -14.65 10.02
N ILE A 107 -11.08 -13.39 10.38
CA ILE A 107 -9.77 -12.94 10.85
C ILE A 107 -9.38 -13.65 12.15
N VAL A 108 -10.31 -13.82 13.09
CA VAL A 108 -10.09 -14.62 14.31
C VAL A 108 -9.72 -16.05 13.97
N ALA A 109 -10.44 -16.69 13.04
CA ALA A 109 -10.16 -18.06 12.62
C ALA A 109 -8.77 -18.19 11.97
N ALA A 110 -8.39 -17.23 11.11
CA ALA A 110 -7.07 -17.19 10.51
C ALA A 110 -5.96 -17.00 11.54
N ALA A 111 -6.15 -16.11 12.54
CA ALA A 111 -5.21 -15.92 13.64
C ALA A 111 -5.12 -17.17 14.53
N ALA A 112 -6.25 -17.78 14.84
CA ALA A 112 -6.32 -19.04 15.60
C ALA A 112 -5.60 -20.17 14.86
N PHE A 113 -5.67 -20.22 13.52
CA PHE A 113 -4.94 -21.18 12.71
C PHE A 113 -3.41 -21.00 12.85
N GLY A 114 -2.90 -19.77 12.68
CA GLY A 114 -1.48 -19.47 12.89
C GLY A 114 -1.01 -19.80 14.31
N GLY A 115 -1.78 -19.37 15.32
CA GLY A 115 -1.51 -19.71 16.71
C GLY A 115 -1.51 -21.21 16.99
N SER A 116 -2.44 -21.95 16.37
CA SER A 116 -2.49 -23.41 16.51
C SER A 116 -1.26 -24.10 15.94
N ILE A 117 -0.69 -23.62 14.83
CA ILE A 117 0.57 -24.13 14.26
C ILE A 117 1.69 -23.98 15.29
N ALA A 118 1.82 -22.79 15.90
CA ALA A 118 2.85 -22.54 16.92
C ALA A 118 2.67 -23.41 18.17
N LEU A 119 1.44 -23.51 18.70
CA LEU A 119 1.14 -24.31 19.89
C LEU A 119 1.37 -25.81 19.66
N ILE A 120 0.99 -26.33 18.49
CA ILE A 120 1.23 -27.73 18.12
C ILE A 120 2.73 -27.98 17.94
N GLY A 121 3.44 -27.05 17.31
CA GLY A 121 4.91 -27.10 17.16
C GLY A 121 5.61 -27.22 18.51
N GLN A 122 5.23 -26.38 19.47
CA GLN A 122 5.73 -26.45 20.84
C GLN A 122 5.34 -27.78 21.54
N MET A 123 4.09 -28.23 21.39
CA MET A 123 3.60 -29.45 22.05
C MET A 123 4.37 -30.72 21.65
N TYR A 124 4.69 -30.84 20.37
CA TYR A 124 5.37 -32.02 19.81
C TYR A 124 6.88 -31.84 19.68
N HIS A 125 7.44 -30.73 20.20
CA HIS A 125 8.86 -30.38 20.05
C HIS A 125 9.33 -30.47 18.59
N LEU A 126 8.47 -30.02 17.65
CA LEU A 126 8.81 -30.03 16.24
C LEU A 126 9.98 -29.06 16.03
N SER A 127 11.14 -29.60 15.67
CA SER A 127 12.32 -28.84 15.26
C SER A 127 12.11 -28.33 13.84
N GLY A 128 11.26 -27.31 13.68
CA GLY A 128 10.93 -26.71 12.39
C GLY A 128 11.41 -25.26 12.29
N ASP A 129 11.73 -24.82 11.08
CA ASP A 129 12.00 -23.42 10.78
C ASP A 129 10.73 -22.58 10.99
N GLU A 130 10.80 -21.54 11.80
CA GLU A 130 9.68 -20.61 12.06
C GLU A 130 9.12 -20.03 10.74
N ALA A 131 9.99 -19.83 9.75
CA ALA A 131 9.58 -19.35 8.44
C ALA A 131 8.65 -20.34 7.71
N SER A 132 8.83 -21.65 7.89
CA SER A 132 7.96 -22.67 7.29
C SER A 132 6.53 -22.64 7.88
N ALA A 133 6.42 -22.31 9.17
CA ALA A 133 5.13 -22.12 9.84
C ALA A 133 4.39 -20.90 9.28
N LEU A 134 5.09 -19.79 9.02
CA LEU A 134 4.51 -18.60 8.39
C LEU A 134 4.02 -18.87 6.96
N VAL A 135 4.77 -19.64 6.16
CA VAL A 135 4.32 -20.03 4.80
C VAL A 135 3.03 -20.85 4.88
N THR A 136 2.98 -21.83 5.79
CA THR A 136 1.78 -22.68 5.98
C THR A 136 0.58 -21.85 6.46
N TRP A 137 0.81 -20.92 7.39
CA TRP A 137 -0.21 -20.00 7.88
C TRP A 137 -0.72 -19.08 6.77
N GLY A 138 0.19 -18.47 6.00
CA GLY A 138 -0.14 -17.60 4.88
C GLY A 138 -0.93 -18.32 3.80
N ALA A 139 -0.52 -19.54 3.44
CA ALA A 139 -1.20 -20.38 2.46
C ALA A 139 -2.62 -20.74 2.91
N GLY A 140 -2.80 -21.20 4.15
CA GLY A 140 -4.14 -21.49 4.69
C GLY A 140 -5.04 -20.26 4.73
N THR A 141 -4.48 -19.11 5.12
CA THR A 141 -5.21 -17.82 5.13
C THR A 141 -5.59 -17.38 3.71
N ALA A 142 -4.70 -17.57 2.73
CA ALA A 142 -4.95 -17.22 1.32
C ALA A 142 -6.02 -18.13 0.70
N LEU A 143 -5.99 -19.44 1.00
CA LEU A 143 -7.02 -20.37 0.59
C LEU A 143 -8.39 -19.99 1.18
N ALA A 144 -8.43 -19.63 2.48
CA ALA A 144 -9.65 -19.13 3.10
C ALA A 144 -10.12 -17.82 2.44
N ALA A 145 -9.21 -16.90 2.11
CA ALA A 145 -9.53 -15.67 1.41
C ALA A 145 -10.20 -15.92 0.05
N VAL A 146 -9.67 -16.88 -0.72
CA VAL A 146 -10.20 -17.29 -2.02
C VAL A 146 -11.58 -17.95 -1.89
N ALA A 147 -11.71 -18.92 -0.98
CA ALA A 147 -12.94 -19.69 -0.77
C ALA A 147 -14.10 -18.80 -0.27
N LEU A 148 -13.79 -17.88 0.64
CA LEU A 148 -14.77 -17.01 1.30
C LEU A 148 -14.93 -15.64 0.61
N ARG A 149 -14.13 -15.39 -0.43
CA ARG A 149 -14.05 -14.11 -1.18
C ARG A 149 -13.94 -12.91 -0.25
N SER A 150 -13.00 -12.97 0.69
CA SER A 150 -12.80 -12.00 1.76
C SER A 150 -11.66 -11.01 1.45
N ASN A 151 -11.99 -9.72 1.50
CA ASN A 151 -11.00 -8.64 1.38
C ASN A 151 -10.02 -8.59 2.57
N PRO A 152 -10.50 -8.59 3.83
CA PRO A 152 -9.62 -8.63 5.00
C PRO A 152 -8.69 -9.84 5.06
N LEU A 153 -9.17 -11.05 4.72
CA LEU A 153 -8.31 -12.22 4.71
C LEU A 153 -7.21 -12.11 3.65
N THR A 154 -7.50 -11.52 2.50
CA THR A 154 -6.48 -11.26 1.46
C THR A 154 -5.40 -10.32 1.99
N VAL A 155 -5.79 -9.24 2.69
CA VAL A 155 -4.84 -8.31 3.31
C VAL A 155 -4.03 -9.01 4.40
N ALA A 156 -4.66 -9.85 5.22
CA ALA A 156 -3.98 -10.63 6.25
C ALA A 156 -2.95 -11.60 5.63
N SER A 157 -3.28 -12.28 4.53
CA SER A 157 -2.34 -13.14 3.80
C SER A 157 -1.11 -12.39 3.30
N VAL A 158 -1.28 -11.16 2.79
CA VAL A 158 -0.15 -10.30 2.39
C VAL A 158 0.68 -9.92 3.61
N GLY A 159 0.06 -9.51 4.71
CA GLY A 159 0.78 -9.21 5.96
C GLY A 159 1.56 -10.39 6.53
N ILE A 160 1.04 -11.62 6.41
CA ILE A 160 1.77 -12.84 6.80
C ILE A 160 2.95 -13.10 5.87
N ALA A 161 2.79 -12.88 4.56
CA ALA A 161 3.90 -12.96 3.59
C ALA A 161 4.99 -11.91 3.88
N ASP A 162 4.60 -10.71 4.29
CA ASP A 162 5.53 -9.65 4.70
C ASP A 162 6.28 -10.01 5.98
N ALA A 163 5.59 -10.62 6.96
CA ALA A 163 6.23 -11.13 8.17
C ALA A 163 7.26 -12.22 7.84
N TRP A 164 6.94 -13.11 6.88
CA TRP A 164 7.89 -14.12 6.39
C TRP A 164 9.10 -13.49 5.69
N LEU A 165 8.87 -12.48 4.83
CA LEU A 165 9.93 -11.73 4.17
C LEU A 165 10.83 -11.01 5.18
N PHE A 166 10.24 -10.37 6.19
CA PHE A 166 10.98 -9.69 7.25
C PHE A 166 11.85 -10.67 8.04
N LEU A 167 11.28 -11.81 8.45
CA LEU A 167 12.00 -12.84 9.18
C LEU A 167 13.21 -13.35 8.38
N LYS A 168 13.02 -13.71 7.10
CA LYS A 168 14.13 -14.19 6.24
C LYS A 168 15.11 -13.10 5.83
N GLY A 169 14.64 -11.86 5.64
CA GLY A 169 15.46 -10.74 5.18
C GLY A 169 16.41 -10.21 6.25
N PHE A 170 16.02 -10.30 7.54
CA PHE A 170 16.83 -9.85 8.66
C PHE A 170 17.55 -10.98 9.41
N ASP A 171 17.35 -12.24 9.04
CA ASP A 171 18.09 -13.40 9.57
C ASP A 171 19.51 -13.47 8.97
N TYR A 172 20.26 -12.36 9.09
CA TYR A 172 21.58 -12.12 8.49
C TYR A 172 22.66 -13.10 8.98
N TYR A 173 22.47 -13.70 10.16
CA TYR A 173 23.43 -14.62 10.78
C TYR A 173 23.30 -16.06 10.27
N SER A 174 22.15 -16.43 9.71
CA SER A 174 21.91 -17.72 9.10
C SER A 174 22.27 -17.63 7.61
N ARG A 175 23.03 -18.59 7.07
CA ARG A 175 23.36 -18.68 5.64
C ARG A 175 22.14 -19.04 4.77
N SER A 176 20.95 -18.55 5.10
CA SER A 176 19.77 -18.78 4.29
C SER A 176 19.86 -17.99 2.99
N GLU A 177 19.55 -18.66 1.88
CA GLU A 177 19.40 -18.02 0.58
C GLU A 177 18.40 -16.86 0.66
N PHE A 178 18.68 -15.77 -0.06
CA PHE A 178 17.79 -14.61 -0.10
C PHE A 178 16.37 -15.02 -0.53
N PRO A 179 15.29 -14.49 0.10
CA PRO A 179 13.93 -15.03 -0.04
C PRO A 179 13.25 -14.70 -1.38
N HIS A 180 13.80 -15.16 -2.50
CA HIS A 180 13.26 -14.96 -3.85
C HIS A 180 11.85 -15.53 -4.04
N ALA A 181 11.49 -16.56 -3.26
CA ALA A 181 10.14 -17.11 -3.24
C ALA A 181 9.05 -16.08 -2.89
N PHE A 182 9.43 -14.96 -2.24
CA PHE A 182 8.51 -13.84 -1.98
C PHE A 182 7.86 -13.32 -3.25
N LEU A 183 8.60 -13.24 -4.38
CA LEU A 183 8.05 -12.74 -5.64
C LEU A 183 6.93 -13.65 -6.17
N ILE A 184 7.08 -14.97 -6.00
CA ILE A 184 6.04 -15.94 -6.37
C ILE A 184 4.80 -15.73 -5.48
N MET A 185 5.01 -15.57 -4.16
CA MET A 185 3.91 -15.29 -3.22
C MET A 185 3.20 -13.98 -3.59
N ALA A 186 3.95 -12.92 -3.90
CA ALA A 186 3.40 -11.62 -4.30
C ALA A 186 2.56 -11.74 -5.59
N ILE A 187 3.03 -12.46 -6.61
CA ILE A 187 2.27 -12.69 -7.86
C ILE A 187 0.98 -13.46 -7.56
N VAL A 188 1.05 -14.53 -6.78
CA VAL A 188 -0.13 -15.33 -6.41
C VAL A 188 -1.13 -14.48 -5.63
N LEU A 189 -0.68 -13.74 -4.61
CA LEU A 189 -1.55 -12.87 -3.81
C LEU A 189 -2.11 -11.70 -4.62
N PHE A 190 -1.36 -11.21 -5.61
CA PHE A 190 -1.85 -10.21 -6.55
C PHE A 190 -2.98 -10.77 -7.41
N ALA A 191 -2.87 -12.01 -7.91
CA ALA A 191 -3.95 -12.70 -8.60
C ALA A 191 -5.17 -12.91 -7.68
N VAL A 192 -4.96 -13.36 -6.44
CA VAL A 192 -6.03 -13.53 -5.43
C VAL A 192 -6.74 -12.20 -5.16
N SER A 193 -6.03 -11.08 -5.17
CA SER A 193 -6.63 -9.75 -4.97
C SER A 193 -7.67 -9.39 -6.04
N PHE A 194 -7.55 -9.89 -7.27
CA PHE A 194 -8.57 -9.73 -8.30
C PHE A 194 -9.80 -10.58 -8.03
N TRP A 195 -9.60 -11.80 -7.55
CA TRP A 195 -10.69 -12.70 -7.20
C TRP A 195 -11.54 -12.17 -6.03
N THR A 196 -10.87 -11.62 -5.01
CA THR A 196 -11.51 -11.04 -3.82
C THR A 196 -11.94 -9.59 -4.01
N ARG A 197 -11.46 -8.92 -5.08
CA ARG A 197 -11.65 -7.49 -5.37
C ARG A 197 -11.04 -6.56 -4.32
N SER A 198 -9.92 -6.98 -3.71
CA SER A 198 -9.26 -6.26 -2.61
C SER A 198 -8.28 -5.21 -3.13
N GLN A 199 -8.72 -3.96 -3.26
CA GLN A 199 -7.82 -2.84 -3.60
C GLN A 199 -6.76 -2.60 -2.52
N ALA A 200 -7.13 -2.76 -1.24
CA ALA A 200 -6.19 -2.60 -0.13
C ALA A 200 -5.03 -3.60 -0.21
N ALA A 201 -5.31 -4.86 -0.58
CA ALA A 201 -4.27 -5.87 -0.75
C ALA A 201 -3.32 -5.51 -1.90
N ARG A 202 -3.82 -4.98 -3.03
CA ARG A 202 -2.96 -4.55 -4.15
C ARG A 202 -2.01 -3.43 -3.76
N HIS A 203 -2.50 -2.44 -3.02
CA HIS A 203 -1.66 -1.38 -2.47
C HIS A 203 -0.57 -1.96 -1.57
N LEU A 204 -0.95 -2.83 -0.64
CA LEU A 204 -0.01 -3.45 0.28
C LEU A 204 1.05 -4.27 -0.48
N ILE A 205 0.65 -5.12 -1.44
CA ILE A 205 1.57 -5.92 -2.26
C ILE A 205 2.60 -5.05 -2.98
N ILE A 206 2.20 -3.91 -3.56
CA ILE A 206 3.15 -3.00 -4.23
C ILE A 206 4.16 -2.43 -3.22
N LEU A 207 3.69 -2.05 -2.03
CA LEU A 207 4.58 -1.60 -0.94
C LEU A 207 5.52 -2.73 -0.49
N SER A 208 5.02 -3.96 -0.39
CA SER A 208 5.82 -5.13 -0.02
C SER A 208 6.86 -5.49 -1.08
N VAL A 209 6.55 -5.34 -2.36
CA VAL A 209 7.53 -5.51 -3.45
C VAL A 209 8.60 -4.44 -3.40
N LEU A 210 8.24 -3.17 -3.15
CA LEU A 210 9.23 -2.11 -2.94
C LEU A 210 10.12 -2.42 -1.73
N PHE A 211 9.55 -2.88 -0.63
CA PHE A 211 10.30 -3.31 0.54
C PHE A 211 11.25 -4.48 0.24
N TYR A 212 10.78 -5.50 -0.50
CA TYR A 212 11.62 -6.60 -1.00
C TYR A 212 12.81 -6.09 -1.83
N LEU A 213 12.60 -5.13 -2.73
CA LEU A 213 13.67 -4.56 -3.55
C LEU A 213 14.69 -3.77 -2.71
N VAL A 214 14.23 -3.09 -1.66
CA VAL A 214 15.13 -2.44 -0.70
C VAL A 214 16.00 -3.47 0.03
N LEU A 215 15.42 -4.58 0.47
CA LEU A 215 16.18 -5.68 1.08
C LEU A 215 17.13 -6.34 0.07
N LEU A 216 16.75 -6.45 -1.21
CA LEU A 216 17.56 -7.12 -2.24
C LEU A 216 18.93 -6.46 -2.44
N VAL A 217 19.01 -5.15 -2.28
CA VAL A 217 20.27 -4.38 -2.38
C VAL A 217 21.27 -4.72 -1.28
N THR A 218 20.84 -5.30 -0.15
CA THR A 218 21.80 -5.81 0.85
C THR A 218 22.59 -7.03 0.39
N ASN A 219 22.14 -7.70 -0.68
CA ASN A 219 22.72 -8.94 -1.20
C ASN A 219 23.20 -8.84 -2.66
N HIS A 220 22.87 -7.75 -3.36
CA HIS A 220 23.19 -7.54 -4.78
C HIS A 220 23.72 -6.12 -4.98
N ASP A 221 24.43 -5.88 -6.08
CA ASP A 221 24.89 -4.54 -6.44
C ASP A 221 23.73 -3.54 -6.48
N THR A 222 23.84 -2.47 -5.67
CA THR A 222 22.80 -1.44 -5.50
C THR A 222 22.30 -0.90 -6.85
N LEU A 223 23.22 -0.58 -7.75
CA LEU A 223 22.89 0.00 -9.05
C LEU A 223 22.13 -0.97 -9.97
N GLN A 224 22.39 -2.28 -9.87
CA GLN A 224 21.69 -3.29 -10.67
C GLN A 224 20.22 -3.42 -10.29
N VAL A 225 19.86 -3.13 -9.03
CA VAL A 225 18.47 -3.15 -8.55
C VAL A 225 17.82 -1.77 -8.71
N ALA A 226 18.54 -0.71 -8.36
CA ALA A 226 17.99 0.64 -8.29
C ALA A 226 17.72 1.24 -9.68
N ILE A 227 18.59 1.03 -10.67
CA ILE A 227 18.38 1.58 -12.03
C ILE A 227 17.10 1.00 -12.67
N PRO A 228 16.88 -0.33 -12.72
CA PRO A 228 15.61 -0.88 -13.20
C PRO A 228 14.40 -0.38 -12.41
N LEU A 229 14.51 -0.23 -11.09
CA LEU A 229 13.43 0.30 -10.27
C LEU A 229 13.05 1.73 -10.69
N VAL A 230 14.02 2.61 -10.90
CA VAL A 230 13.80 3.99 -11.37
C VAL A 230 13.13 3.99 -12.74
N VAL A 231 13.66 3.20 -13.69
CA VAL A 231 13.16 3.14 -15.07
C VAL A 231 11.73 2.59 -15.11
N VAL A 232 11.48 1.44 -14.48
CA VAL A 232 10.14 0.83 -14.42
C VAL A 232 9.15 1.77 -13.74
N SER A 233 9.54 2.40 -12.64
CA SER A 233 8.69 3.37 -11.94
C SER A 233 8.36 4.58 -12.80
N ALA A 234 9.33 5.14 -13.53
CA ALA A 234 9.10 6.25 -14.44
C ALA A 234 8.17 5.86 -15.60
N LEU A 235 8.33 4.66 -16.17
CA LEU A 235 7.46 4.13 -17.23
C LEU A 235 6.03 3.89 -16.72
N LEU A 236 5.87 3.31 -15.52
CA LEU A 236 4.57 3.14 -14.88
C LEU A 236 3.90 4.47 -14.56
N PHE A 237 4.68 5.46 -14.11
CA PHE A 237 4.18 6.83 -13.90
C PHE A 237 3.67 7.43 -15.21
N ALA A 238 4.48 7.42 -16.26
CA ALA A 238 4.10 7.94 -17.58
C ALA A 238 2.86 7.21 -18.13
N ALA A 239 2.84 5.87 -18.09
CA ALA A 239 1.68 5.09 -18.52
C ALA A 239 0.41 5.47 -17.73
N SER A 240 0.53 5.66 -16.42
CA SER A 240 -0.60 6.03 -15.57
C SER A 240 -1.15 7.44 -15.82
N VAL A 241 -0.30 8.36 -16.31
CA VAL A 241 -0.68 9.74 -16.67
C VAL A 241 -1.26 9.82 -18.07
N PHE A 242 -0.64 9.17 -19.05
CA PHE A 242 -1.03 9.28 -20.46
C PHE A 242 -2.14 8.29 -20.87
N ALA A 243 -2.31 7.20 -20.12
CA ALA A 243 -3.34 6.19 -20.36
C ALA A 243 -4.00 5.73 -19.04
N PRO A 244 -4.69 6.63 -18.31
CA PRO A 244 -5.26 6.32 -17.00
C PRO A 244 -6.32 5.20 -17.06
N ASP A 245 -7.24 5.22 -18.02
CA ASP A 245 -8.34 4.23 -18.08
C ASP A 245 -7.85 2.80 -18.41
N PRO A 246 -7.00 2.57 -19.42
CA PRO A 246 -6.45 1.24 -19.67
C PRO A 246 -5.63 0.71 -18.50
N VAL A 247 -4.82 1.57 -17.87
CA VAL A 247 -3.96 1.19 -16.76
C VAL A 247 -4.79 0.83 -15.52
N ASP A 248 -5.79 1.63 -15.17
CA ASP A 248 -6.65 1.32 -14.03
C ASP A 248 -7.56 0.11 -14.29
N ARG A 249 -7.90 -0.18 -15.55
CA ARG A 249 -8.63 -1.43 -15.90
C ARG A 249 -7.80 -2.68 -15.60
N VAL A 250 -6.48 -2.61 -15.81
CA VAL A 250 -5.55 -3.72 -15.55
C VAL A 250 -5.21 -3.81 -14.07
N VAL A 251 -4.71 -2.73 -13.47
CA VAL A 251 -4.16 -2.77 -12.11
C VAL A 251 -5.24 -2.54 -11.04
N GLN A 252 -6.35 -1.89 -11.40
CA GLN A 252 -7.52 -1.65 -10.55
C GLN A 252 -7.15 -1.06 -9.17
N LEU A 253 -6.34 0.00 -9.19
CA LEU A 253 -5.90 0.73 -7.98
C LEU A 253 -6.76 1.97 -7.70
N GLY A 254 -7.79 2.21 -8.53
CA GLY A 254 -8.67 3.37 -8.41
C GLY A 254 -7.93 4.68 -8.66
N GLY A 255 -7.03 4.70 -9.66
CA GLY A 255 -6.28 5.88 -10.10
C GLY A 255 -5.08 6.25 -9.22
N ARG A 256 -4.65 5.37 -8.32
CA ARG A 256 -3.55 5.63 -7.36
C ARG A 256 -2.18 5.10 -7.79
N LEU A 257 -2.06 4.53 -8.99
CA LEU A 257 -0.79 4.08 -9.52
C LEU A 257 0.29 5.18 -9.61
N PRO A 258 -0.02 6.44 -10.02
CA PRO A 258 1.00 7.50 -10.07
C PRO A 258 1.71 7.72 -8.73
N LEU A 259 1.00 7.54 -7.61
CA LEU A 259 1.58 7.66 -6.27
C LEU A 259 2.60 6.55 -5.99
N HIS A 260 2.26 5.31 -6.32
CA HIS A 260 3.15 4.17 -6.06
C HIS A 260 4.36 4.19 -7.01
N ALA A 261 4.14 4.63 -8.26
CA ALA A 261 5.20 4.85 -9.22
C ALA A 261 6.15 5.97 -8.77
N LEU A 262 5.64 7.10 -8.24
CA LEU A 262 6.49 8.14 -7.67
C LEU A 262 7.27 7.63 -6.45
N LEU A 263 6.62 6.86 -5.56
CA LEU A 263 7.29 6.23 -4.42
C LEU A 263 8.44 5.33 -4.88
N GLY A 264 8.20 4.41 -5.82
CA GLY A 264 9.25 3.53 -6.35
C GLY A 264 10.39 4.30 -7.04
N PHE A 265 10.06 5.36 -7.79
CA PHE A 265 11.04 6.23 -8.44
C PHE A 265 11.95 6.92 -7.42
N LEU A 266 11.38 7.53 -6.38
CA LEU A 266 12.14 8.20 -5.33
C LEU A 266 12.94 7.22 -4.48
N THR A 267 12.40 6.03 -4.18
CA THR A 267 13.15 4.97 -3.49
C THR A 267 14.37 4.55 -4.30
N GLY A 268 14.21 4.28 -5.61
CA GLY A 268 15.33 3.89 -6.46
C GLY A 268 16.41 4.98 -6.57
N LEU A 269 16.01 6.25 -6.67
CA LEU A 269 16.98 7.36 -6.69
C LEU A 269 17.69 7.54 -5.35
N ALA A 270 16.96 7.43 -4.23
CA ALA A 270 17.58 7.45 -2.91
C ALA A 270 18.63 6.34 -2.77
N MET A 271 18.35 5.13 -3.25
CA MET A 271 19.32 4.02 -3.24
C MET A 271 20.58 4.35 -4.05
N ILE A 272 20.42 4.91 -5.26
CA ILE A 272 21.55 5.35 -6.09
C ILE A 272 22.34 6.45 -5.37
N GLN A 273 21.67 7.40 -4.72
CA GLN A 273 22.33 8.49 -4.00
C GLN A 273 23.10 8.00 -2.79
N PHE A 274 22.55 7.07 -1.99
CA PHE A 274 23.25 6.48 -0.86
C PHE A 274 24.49 5.70 -1.29
N GLU A 275 24.42 4.95 -2.38
CA GLU A 275 25.58 4.25 -2.96
C GLU A 275 26.66 5.23 -3.44
N LEU A 276 26.25 6.32 -4.10
CA LEU A 276 27.17 7.31 -4.67
C LEU A 276 27.61 8.39 -3.68
N ALA A 277 27.14 8.33 -2.42
CA ALA A 277 27.47 9.30 -1.39
C ALA A 277 28.81 9.00 -0.67
N ASP A 278 29.45 7.85 -0.94
CA ASP A 278 30.65 7.43 -0.20
C ASP A 278 31.97 8.08 -0.69
N GLU A 279 32.94 8.11 0.23
CA GLU A 279 33.98 9.09 0.52
C GLU A 279 34.86 9.68 -0.63
N SER A 280 35.09 11.00 -0.52
CA SER A 280 36.24 11.80 -1.00
C SER A 280 36.13 12.62 -2.29
N THR A 281 35.10 12.50 -3.11
CA THR A 281 34.89 13.46 -4.22
C THR A 281 33.42 13.55 -4.56
N TYR A 282 32.89 14.77 -4.64
CA TYR A 282 31.56 15.04 -5.21
C TYR A 282 31.47 14.41 -6.60
N ASN A 283 30.87 13.22 -6.67
CA ASN A 283 30.81 12.47 -7.92
C ASN A 283 29.70 13.08 -8.78
N SER A 284 30.02 13.36 -10.04
CA SER A 284 29.04 13.85 -11.03
C SER A 284 27.78 12.97 -11.08
N GLY A 285 27.89 11.68 -10.73
CA GLY A 285 26.77 10.75 -10.57
C GLY A 285 25.76 11.13 -9.47
N PHE A 286 26.21 11.57 -8.29
CA PHE A 286 25.32 12.00 -7.20
C PHE A 286 24.52 13.24 -7.60
N ALA A 287 25.21 14.25 -8.14
CA ALA A 287 24.59 15.47 -8.63
C ALA A 287 23.56 15.18 -9.74
N LEU A 288 23.89 14.28 -10.66
CA LEU A 288 22.98 13.84 -11.70
C LEU A 288 21.74 13.13 -11.12
N ALA A 289 21.92 12.22 -10.16
CA ALA A 289 20.82 11.54 -9.48
C ALA A 289 19.88 12.53 -8.78
N SER A 290 20.43 13.52 -8.08
CA SER A 290 19.64 14.59 -7.45
C SER A 290 18.89 15.48 -8.42
N VAL A 291 19.52 15.86 -9.54
CA VAL A 291 18.83 16.61 -10.60
C VAL A 291 17.68 15.78 -11.19
N ILE A 292 17.88 14.47 -11.41
CA ILE A 292 16.85 13.56 -11.89
C ILE A 292 15.71 13.42 -10.86
N ALA A 293 16.03 13.33 -9.57
CA ALA A 293 15.05 13.27 -8.49
C ALA A 293 14.16 14.51 -8.45
N LEU A 294 14.79 15.69 -8.43
CA LEU A 294 14.09 16.97 -8.45
C LEU A 294 13.23 17.12 -9.72
N ALA A 295 13.78 16.80 -10.89
CA ALA A 295 13.04 16.85 -12.15
C ALA A 295 11.84 15.89 -12.14
N GLY A 296 11.99 14.69 -11.59
CA GLY A 296 10.91 13.71 -11.46
C GLY A 296 9.80 14.16 -10.51
N ILE A 297 10.14 14.74 -9.35
CA ILE A 297 9.18 15.33 -8.40
C ILE A 297 8.38 16.43 -9.07
N VAL A 298 9.08 17.32 -9.76
CA VAL A 298 8.50 18.44 -10.51
C VAL A 298 7.55 17.94 -11.58
N ALA A 299 8.00 16.99 -12.41
CA ALA A 299 7.17 16.36 -13.43
C ALA A 299 5.93 15.71 -12.81
N ALA A 300 6.07 15.03 -11.67
CA ALA A 300 4.93 14.40 -11.00
C ALA A 300 3.89 15.43 -10.50
N ILE A 301 4.33 16.56 -9.96
CA ILE A 301 3.45 17.65 -9.53
C ILE A 301 2.74 18.28 -10.73
N VAL A 302 3.46 18.56 -11.81
CA VAL A 302 2.91 19.21 -13.00
C VAL A 302 1.91 18.31 -13.72
N LEU A 303 2.26 17.03 -13.90
CA LEU A 303 1.47 16.08 -14.70
C LEU A 303 0.27 15.51 -13.94
N ALA A 304 0.44 15.15 -12.67
CA ALA A 304 -0.58 14.42 -11.91
C ALA A 304 -0.96 15.06 -10.56
N GLY A 305 -0.29 16.16 -10.16
CA GLY A 305 -0.54 16.83 -8.89
C GLY A 305 -1.92 17.49 -8.78
N ARG A 306 -2.57 17.79 -9.92
CA ARG A 306 -3.94 18.35 -9.92
C ARG A 306 -4.99 17.35 -9.44
N GLU A 307 -4.79 16.07 -9.76
CA GLU A 307 -5.80 15.02 -9.58
C GLU A 307 -5.69 14.32 -8.23
N SER A 308 -4.49 14.30 -7.63
CA SER A 308 -4.24 13.58 -6.37
C SER A 308 -3.60 14.46 -5.30
N ARG A 309 -4.37 14.75 -4.24
CA ARG A 309 -3.85 15.43 -3.04
C ARG A 309 -2.74 14.61 -2.37
N GLY A 310 -2.88 13.29 -2.35
CA GLY A 310 -1.87 12.38 -1.78
C GLY A 310 -0.55 12.42 -2.54
N LEU A 311 -0.61 12.44 -3.87
CA LEU A 311 0.57 12.57 -4.72
C LEU A 311 1.32 13.88 -4.43
N ARG A 312 0.61 15.01 -4.35
CA ARG A 312 1.25 16.30 -4.04
C ARG A 312 1.96 16.28 -2.70
N TRP A 313 1.28 15.79 -1.66
CA TRP A 313 1.86 15.75 -0.31
C TRP A 313 3.09 14.85 -0.26
N PHE A 314 3.02 13.71 -0.93
CA PHE A 314 4.16 12.80 -1.06
C PHE A 314 5.30 13.41 -1.89
N ALA A 315 5.01 14.13 -2.96
CA ALA A 315 6.00 14.86 -3.76
C ALA A 315 6.70 15.96 -2.96
N TYR A 316 5.97 16.70 -2.10
CA TYR A 316 6.56 17.68 -1.20
C TYR A 316 7.44 17.04 -0.12
N LEU A 317 7.02 15.89 0.42
CA LEU A 317 7.83 15.12 1.35
C LEU A 317 9.12 14.63 0.68
N GLY A 318 9.02 14.08 -0.54
CA GLY A 318 10.16 13.67 -1.35
C GLY A 318 11.10 14.84 -1.65
N PHE A 319 10.56 16.02 -1.97
CA PHE A 319 11.34 17.23 -2.19
C PHE A 319 12.10 17.67 -0.94
N ALA A 320 11.44 17.67 0.22
CA ALA A 320 12.08 18.01 1.49
C ALA A 320 13.19 17.00 1.85
N PHE A 321 12.94 15.71 1.63
CA PHE A 321 13.93 14.66 1.83
C PHE A 321 15.13 14.81 0.88
N GLU A 322 14.89 15.09 -0.39
CA GLU A 322 15.92 15.34 -1.40
C GLU A 322 16.81 16.54 -1.00
N LEU A 323 16.21 17.65 -0.58
CA LEU A 323 16.97 18.80 -0.07
C LEU A 323 17.81 18.45 1.15
N ALA A 324 17.29 17.61 2.06
CA ALA A 324 18.03 17.17 3.23
C ALA A 324 19.23 16.28 2.86
N ILE A 325 19.06 15.31 1.94
CA ILE A 325 20.16 14.48 1.44
C ILE A 325 21.25 15.33 0.81
N ILE A 326 20.87 16.24 -0.09
CA ILE A 326 21.84 17.07 -0.79
C ILE A 326 22.60 17.93 0.22
N TYR A 327 21.89 18.55 1.17
CA TYR A 327 22.51 19.32 2.23
C TYR A 327 23.51 18.50 3.06
N VAL A 328 23.15 17.28 3.46
CA VAL A 328 24.03 16.40 4.25
C VAL A 328 25.29 16.02 3.47
N VAL A 329 25.17 15.73 2.18
CA VAL A 329 26.32 15.35 1.34
C VAL A 329 27.18 16.56 0.96
N THR A 330 26.58 17.74 0.73
CA THR A 330 27.33 18.96 0.36
C THR A 330 27.97 19.67 1.55
N LEU A 331 27.57 19.35 2.80
CA LEU A 331 28.07 19.98 4.03
C LEU A 331 29.60 19.90 4.23
N GLN A 332 30.30 19.05 3.46
CA GLN A 332 31.77 19.02 3.39
C GLN A 332 32.38 20.29 2.74
N SER A 333 31.58 21.12 2.06
CA SER A 333 31.99 22.33 1.34
C SER A 333 30.90 23.42 1.37
N MET A 334 31.14 24.52 2.10
CA MET A 334 30.18 25.65 2.18
C MET A 334 29.91 26.33 0.83
N LEU A 335 30.87 26.26 -0.10
CA LEU A 335 30.81 26.92 -1.40
C LEU A 335 29.99 26.09 -2.40
N ASP A 336 30.12 24.77 -2.37
CA ASP A 336 29.34 23.86 -3.22
C ASP A 336 27.88 23.77 -2.75
N THR A 337 27.66 23.83 -1.43
CA THR A 337 26.32 23.95 -0.84
C THR A 337 25.61 25.20 -1.35
N ALA A 338 26.28 26.36 -1.37
CA ALA A 338 25.72 27.61 -1.87
C ALA A 338 25.42 27.56 -3.39
N GLY A 339 26.33 26.98 -4.19
CA GLY A 339 26.15 26.80 -5.63
C GLY A 339 24.97 25.89 -5.98
N PHE A 340 24.82 24.79 -5.27
CA PHE A 340 23.68 23.89 -5.43
C PHE A 340 22.36 24.58 -5.05
N PHE A 341 22.28 25.22 -3.87
CA PHE A 341 21.05 25.92 -3.46
C PHE A 341 20.67 27.04 -4.42
N LEU A 342 21.66 27.76 -4.98
CA LEU A 342 21.42 28.76 -6.01
C LEU A 342 20.85 28.13 -7.28
N ALA A 343 21.45 27.04 -7.78
CA ALA A 343 20.96 26.35 -8.96
C ALA A 343 19.54 25.79 -8.77
N ALA A 344 19.28 25.15 -7.63
CA ALA A 344 17.97 24.64 -7.25
C ALA A 344 16.93 25.77 -7.13
N ALA A 345 17.27 26.89 -6.49
CA ALA A 345 16.40 28.06 -6.37
C ALA A 345 16.05 28.66 -7.73
N VAL A 346 17.02 28.75 -8.65
CA VAL A 346 16.79 29.21 -10.03
C VAL A 346 15.84 28.25 -10.77
N LEU A 347 16.09 26.95 -10.67
CA LEU A 347 15.30 25.91 -11.37
C LEU A 347 13.85 25.88 -10.85
N LEU A 348 13.68 25.95 -9.53
CA LEU A 348 12.38 26.07 -8.88
C LEU A 348 11.68 27.39 -9.20
N GLY A 349 12.42 28.50 -9.30
CA GLY A 349 11.89 29.80 -9.72
C GLY A 349 11.36 29.78 -11.15
N ILE A 350 12.13 29.19 -12.08
CA ILE A 350 11.70 28.98 -13.46
C ILE A 350 10.44 28.12 -13.49
N LEU A 351 10.43 27.02 -12.74
CA LEU A 351 9.27 26.13 -12.69
C LEU A 351 8.03 26.83 -12.10
N ALA A 352 8.19 27.59 -11.02
CA ALA A 352 7.11 28.37 -10.42
C ALA A 352 6.51 29.34 -11.44
N ILE A 353 7.34 30.01 -12.24
CA ILE A 353 6.88 30.89 -13.33
C ILE A 353 6.11 30.09 -14.39
N VAL A 354 6.59 28.89 -14.75
CA VAL A 354 5.90 28.00 -15.70
C VAL A 354 4.54 27.58 -15.15
N ILE A 355 4.48 27.10 -13.90
CA ILE A 355 3.24 26.69 -13.24
C ILE A 355 2.26 27.87 -13.18
N ILE A 356 2.71 29.06 -12.74
CA ILE A 356 1.87 30.26 -12.67
C ILE A 356 1.36 30.66 -14.07
N ARG A 357 2.19 30.56 -15.12
CA ARG A 357 1.76 30.85 -16.50
C ARG A 357 0.75 29.83 -17.00
N VAL A 358 0.94 28.55 -16.70
CA VAL A 358 -0.01 27.48 -17.06
C VAL A 358 -1.33 27.70 -16.32
N GLU A 359 -1.31 27.99 -15.02
CA GLU A 359 -2.50 28.30 -14.23
C GLU A 359 -3.25 29.54 -14.75
N LYS A 360 -2.52 30.60 -15.12
CA LYS A 360 -3.10 31.81 -15.73
C LYS A 360 -3.70 31.57 -17.12
N ARG A 361 -3.13 30.67 -17.93
CA ARG A 361 -3.69 30.31 -19.24
C ARG A 361 -4.92 29.40 -19.13
N MET A 362 -5.00 28.62 -18.05
CA MET A 362 -6.15 27.76 -17.76
C MET A 362 -7.33 28.51 -17.15
N LYS A 363 -7.07 29.64 -16.50
CA LYS A 363 -8.09 30.65 -16.18
C LYS A 363 -8.30 31.53 -17.42
N GLY A 364 -9.06 31.04 -18.40
CA GLY A 364 -9.53 31.87 -19.51
C GLY A 364 -10.25 33.13 -18.99
N PRO A 365 -10.33 34.21 -19.79
CA PRO A 365 -10.87 35.49 -19.33
C PRO A 365 -12.34 35.33 -18.95
N ASP A 366 -12.64 35.43 -17.65
CA ASP A 366 -14.00 35.69 -17.19
C ASP A 366 -14.53 36.94 -17.91
N ALA A 367 -15.72 36.79 -18.46
CA ALA A 367 -16.42 37.74 -19.31
C ALA A 367 -16.31 39.19 -18.80
N LYS A 368 -15.45 39.99 -19.46
CA LYS A 368 -15.68 41.43 -19.54
C LYS A 368 -16.83 41.65 -20.52
N GLY A 369 -18.00 42.01 -19.99
CA GLY A 369 -19.03 42.73 -20.75
C GLY A 369 -20.42 42.16 -20.64
N ALA A 370 -21.20 42.64 -19.66
CA ALA A 370 -22.60 43.04 -19.84
C ALA A 370 -23.10 43.67 -18.54
N THR A 371 -23.10 45.01 -18.49
CA THR A 371 -24.20 45.86 -18.01
C THR A 371 -23.73 47.31 -18.18
N ALA A 372 -24.01 47.86 -19.37
CA ALA A 372 -24.43 49.24 -19.50
C ALA A 372 -25.95 49.25 -19.41
#